data_AF-A0A5D0WSH9-F1
#
_entry.id   AF-A0A5D0WSH9-F1
#
_cell.length_a   1.000
_cell.length_b   1.000
_cell.length_c   1.000
_cell.angle_alpha   90.00
_cell.angle_beta   90.00
_cell.angle_gamma   90.00
#
_symmetry.space_group_name_H-M   'P 1'
#
loop_
_entity.id
_entity.type
_entity.pdbx_description
1 polymer ?
#
loop_
_entity_poly.entity_id
_entity_poly.type
_entity_poly.pdbx_seq_one_letter_code
_entity_poly.pdbx_strand_id
1 'polypeptide(L)'
;MSDKMGGTASTVDKINVLLQKTGFRGFQLRPHARVPDKYEVVREDGEVAKGLSEGEKNFIAFLYFYFYVQGAWRKEDLVKGKIVVIDDPVSSMDSGVLFVVSSLVRKLVEDCFLDGGQFNIKQIFILTHNPYFHKEISHKYETSRDDIVKKSSFFFVKKSDDNVSTVRINEMECVTNESGIENVSPVKNSYDALWCEYRDARLPATLLSVIQRIVEYYFLQLCSYSIEDLRERVKTHIGGDDKKQRIADEILRFIYDEKFDAGDGINYAPDHDIPAYKEVFEMIFEALSQKSHYLKMSGKCK
;
A
#
# COMPACT_ATOMS: atom_id res chain seq x y z
N MET A 1 10.95 40.45 -19.93
CA MET A 1 9.70 39.81 -20.40
C MET A 1 9.92 38.40 -20.98
N SER A 2 11.14 37.95 -21.30
CA SER A 2 11.37 36.63 -21.91
C SER A 2 11.44 35.43 -20.95
N ASP A 3 11.49 35.65 -19.63
CA ASP A 3 11.69 34.55 -18.64
C ASP A 3 10.39 33.83 -18.22
N LYS A 4 9.20 34.38 -18.54
CA LYS A 4 7.90 33.77 -18.17
C LYS A 4 7.41 32.71 -19.16
N MET A 5 7.62 32.91 -20.47
CA MET A 5 7.22 31.94 -21.50
C MET A 5 7.94 30.58 -21.39
N GLY A 6 9.16 30.55 -20.84
CA GLY A 6 9.94 29.31 -20.68
C GLY A 6 9.37 28.32 -19.66
N GLY A 7 8.72 28.81 -18.60
CA GLY A 7 8.16 27.95 -17.53
C GLY A 7 6.94 27.15 -17.99
N THR A 8 6.04 27.81 -18.73
CA THR A 8 4.81 27.19 -19.26
C THR A 8 5.12 26.13 -20.31
N ALA A 9 5.99 26.43 -21.28
CA ALA A 9 6.39 25.47 -22.31
C ALA A 9 7.06 24.23 -21.70
N SER A 10 8.03 24.42 -20.79
CA SER A 10 8.70 23.30 -20.11
C SER A 10 7.74 22.42 -19.31
N THR A 11 6.72 23.02 -18.68
CA THR A 11 5.71 22.28 -17.91
C THR A 11 4.78 21.50 -18.82
N VAL A 12 4.35 22.09 -19.94
CA VAL A 12 3.56 21.42 -20.97
C VAL A 12 4.30 20.19 -21.51
N ASP A 13 5.60 20.30 -21.79
CA ASP A 13 6.41 19.16 -22.26
C ASP A 13 6.44 18.02 -21.23
N LYS A 14 6.63 18.35 -19.93
CA LYS A 14 6.61 17.36 -18.85
C LYS A 14 5.24 16.68 -18.72
N ILE A 15 4.14 17.44 -18.86
CA ILE A 15 2.79 16.88 -18.83
C ILE A 15 2.58 15.95 -20.03
N ASN A 16 2.98 16.36 -21.24
CA ASN A 16 2.84 15.53 -22.44
C ASN A 16 3.62 14.21 -22.33
N VAL A 17 4.82 14.22 -21.72
CA VAL A 17 5.57 12.99 -21.42
C VAL A 17 4.79 12.06 -20.48
N LEU A 18 4.13 12.62 -19.45
CA LEU A 18 3.31 11.81 -18.53
C LEU A 18 2.07 11.25 -19.23
N LEU A 19 1.35 12.05 -20.01
CA LEU A 19 0.19 11.63 -20.80
C LEU A 19 0.53 10.44 -21.70
N GLN A 20 1.64 10.52 -22.45
CA GLN A 20 2.10 9.44 -23.32
C GLN A 20 2.43 8.16 -22.54
N LYS A 21 3.11 8.27 -21.38
CA LYS A 21 3.46 7.12 -20.54
C LYS A 21 2.24 6.42 -19.96
N THR A 22 1.16 7.16 -19.70
CA THR A 22 -0.12 6.63 -19.22
C THR A 22 -1.05 6.12 -20.32
N GLY A 23 -0.66 6.23 -21.60
CA GLY A 23 -1.49 5.76 -22.71
C GLY A 23 -2.52 6.76 -23.23
N PHE A 24 -2.58 7.99 -22.69
CA PHE A 24 -3.38 9.07 -23.25
C PHE A 24 -2.72 9.58 -24.54
N ARG A 25 -3.09 8.97 -25.67
CA ARG A 25 -2.57 9.32 -27.00
C ARG A 25 -3.52 10.19 -27.82
N GLY A 26 -4.81 10.21 -27.47
CA GLY A 26 -5.82 10.93 -28.23
C GLY A 26 -5.81 12.46 -28.07
N PHE A 27 -4.90 13.03 -27.28
CA PHE A 27 -4.71 14.47 -27.11
C PHE A 27 -3.33 14.81 -26.54
N GLN A 28 -2.95 16.08 -26.64
CA GLN A 28 -1.76 16.66 -26.01
C GLN A 28 -2.05 18.09 -25.53
N LEU A 29 -1.18 18.64 -24.70
CA LEU A 29 -1.21 20.05 -24.32
C LEU A 29 -0.31 20.88 -25.25
N ARG A 30 -0.73 22.12 -25.55
CA ARG A 30 0.13 23.15 -26.15
C ARG A 30 -0.05 24.50 -25.46
N PRO A 31 0.99 25.36 -25.41
CA PRO A 31 0.83 26.73 -24.91
C PRO A 31 -0.24 27.51 -25.69
N HIS A 32 -1.04 28.32 -24.99
CA HIS A 32 -2.10 29.11 -25.61
C HIS A 32 -1.51 30.31 -26.35
N ALA A 33 -1.74 30.39 -27.66
CA ALA A 33 -1.07 31.36 -28.54
C ALA A 33 -1.30 32.84 -28.14
N ARG A 34 -2.47 33.15 -27.57
CA ARG A 34 -2.89 34.55 -27.27
C ARG A 34 -2.91 34.91 -25.79
N VAL A 35 -2.79 33.93 -24.89
CA VAL A 35 -2.97 34.15 -23.46
C VAL A 35 -1.71 33.65 -22.76
N PRO A 36 -0.87 34.56 -22.25
CA PRO A 36 0.33 34.18 -21.54
C PRO A 36 0.03 33.22 -20.39
N ASP A 37 0.95 32.29 -20.15
CA ASP A 37 0.91 31.35 -19.02
C ASP A 37 -0.33 30.46 -18.96
N LYS A 38 -0.98 30.24 -20.10
CA LYS A 38 -2.04 29.25 -20.27
C LYS A 38 -1.65 28.22 -21.34
N TYR A 39 -2.31 27.08 -21.28
CA TYR A 39 -2.22 26.03 -22.28
C TYR A 39 -3.63 25.55 -22.64
N GLU A 40 -3.74 24.88 -23.77
CA GLU A 40 -4.96 24.26 -24.25
C GLU A 40 -4.72 22.78 -24.58
N VAL A 41 -5.77 21.99 -24.47
CA VAL A 41 -5.78 20.57 -24.85
C VAL A 41 -6.14 20.50 -26.33
N VAL A 42 -5.36 19.78 -27.12
CA VAL A 42 -5.55 19.64 -28.57
C VAL A 42 -5.53 18.19 -29.00
N ARG A 43 -6.31 17.86 -30.02
CA ARG A 43 -6.31 16.55 -30.68
C ARG A 43 -5.13 16.44 -31.65
N GLU A 44 -4.93 15.24 -32.21
CA GLU A 44 -3.86 14.97 -33.19
C GLU A 44 -4.00 15.82 -34.47
N ASP A 45 -5.24 16.19 -34.83
CA ASP A 45 -5.54 17.09 -35.96
C ASP A 45 -5.23 18.57 -35.68
N GLY A 46 -4.81 18.91 -34.45
CA GLY A 46 -4.46 20.27 -34.03
C GLY A 46 -5.63 21.12 -33.55
N GLU A 47 -6.86 20.59 -33.59
CA GLU A 47 -8.05 21.26 -33.09
C GLU A 47 -8.16 21.19 -31.57
N VAL A 48 -8.81 22.18 -30.96
CA VAL A 48 -9.05 22.20 -29.52
C VAL A 48 -9.94 21.02 -29.14
N ALA A 49 -9.46 20.21 -28.20
CA ALA A 49 -10.13 18.99 -27.81
C ALA A 49 -11.50 19.28 -27.19
N LYS A 50 -12.54 18.67 -27.75
CA LYS A 50 -13.89 18.61 -27.21
C LYS A 50 -14.19 17.17 -26.77
N GLY A 51 -15.12 17.03 -25.82
CA GLY A 51 -15.62 15.72 -25.39
C GLY A 51 -14.59 14.84 -24.67
N LEU A 52 -13.69 15.43 -23.87
CA LEU A 52 -12.81 14.65 -23.00
C LEU A 52 -13.64 13.82 -22.00
N SER A 53 -13.23 12.58 -21.76
CA SER A 53 -13.82 11.71 -20.74
C SER A 53 -13.61 12.30 -19.34
N GLU A 54 -14.36 11.81 -18.35
CA GLU A 54 -14.16 12.23 -16.96
C GLU A 54 -12.76 11.87 -16.46
N GLY A 55 -12.27 10.66 -16.77
CA GLY A 55 -10.92 10.23 -16.42
C GLY A 55 -9.83 11.12 -17.03
N GLU A 56 -9.98 11.51 -18.30
CA GLU A 56 -9.05 12.42 -18.98
C GLU A 56 -9.03 13.80 -18.31
N LYS A 57 -10.21 14.36 -18.01
CA LYS A 57 -10.32 15.65 -17.32
C LYS A 57 -9.70 15.61 -15.93
N ASN A 58 -10.02 14.57 -15.15
CA ASN A 58 -9.49 14.38 -13.80
C ASN A 58 -7.96 14.25 -13.82
N PHE A 59 -7.42 13.48 -14.77
CA PHE A 59 -5.97 13.31 -14.87
C PHE A 59 -5.26 14.60 -15.29
N ILE A 60 -5.76 15.35 -16.27
CA ILE A 60 -5.21 16.65 -16.65
C ILE A 60 -5.27 17.63 -15.47
N ALA A 61 -6.39 17.68 -14.75
CA ALA A 61 -6.56 18.55 -13.58
C ALA A 61 -5.57 18.18 -12.46
N PHE A 62 -5.38 16.89 -12.20
CA PHE A 62 -4.40 16.40 -11.24
C PHE A 62 -2.97 16.79 -11.66
N LEU A 63 -2.59 16.61 -12.92
CA LEU A 63 -1.26 17.00 -13.41
C LEU A 63 -1.03 18.51 -13.31
N TYR A 64 -2.05 19.31 -13.63
CA TYR A 64 -2.00 20.76 -13.42
C TYR A 64 -1.71 21.11 -11.96
N PHE A 65 -2.47 20.51 -11.04
CA PHE A 65 -2.29 20.72 -9.60
C PHE A 65 -0.91 20.27 -9.13
N TYR A 66 -0.44 19.10 -9.56
CA TYR A 66 0.88 18.58 -9.22
C TYR A 66 2.00 19.56 -9.62
N PHE A 67 1.99 20.06 -10.86
CA PHE A 67 2.98 21.03 -11.30
C PHE A 67 2.78 22.43 -10.69
N TYR A 68 1.53 22.79 -10.36
CA TYR A 68 1.23 24.00 -9.58
C TYR A 68 1.92 23.96 -8.22
N VAL A 69 1.81 22.84 -7.49
CA VAL A 69 2.49 22.63 -6.19
C VAL A 69 4.01 22.75 -6.33
N GLN A 70 4.59 22.36 -7.48
CA GLN A 70 6.02 22.51 -7.78
C GLN A 70 6.43 23.93 -8.23
N GLY A 71 5.52 24.90 -8.22
CA GLY A 71 5.82 26.28 -8.58
C GLY A 71 5.95 26.54 -10.08
N ALA A 72 5.39 25.67 -10.94
CA ALA A 72 5.48 25.80 -12.40
C ALA A 72 4.96 27.14 -12.94
N TRP A 73 3.92 27.69 -12.31
CA TRP A 73 3.23 28.91 -12.77
C TRP A 73 3.64 30.16 -11.99
N ARG A 74 4.07 29.99 -10.74
CA ARG A 74 4.41 31.08 -9.81
C ARG A 74 5.58 30.65 -8.91
N LYS A 75 6.80 31.06 -9.25
CA LYS A 75 8.00 30.74 -8.44
C LYS A 75 7.91 31.29 -7.01
N GLU A 76 7.15 32.37 -6.81
CA GLU A 76 6.84 32.94 -5.48
C GLU A 76 6.15 31.93 -4.55
N ASP A 77 5.42 30.95 -5.11
CA ASP A 77 4.74 29.90 -4.35
C ASP A 77 5.73 28.85 -3.79
N LEU A 78 7.01 28.87 -4.20
CA LEU A 78 8.06 28.03 -3.59
C LEU A 78 8.64 28.67 -2.33
N VAL A 79 8.54 29.98 -2.17
CA VAL A 79 9.08 30.70 -1.00
C VAL A 79 8.16 30.55 0.21
N LYS A 80 6.86 30.40 -0.02
CA LYS A 80 5.87 30.22 1.04
C LYS A 80 5.72 28.74 1.38
N GLY A 81 5.73 28.42 2.67
CA GLY A 81 5.39 27.08 3.15
C GLY A 81 3.96 26.71 2.75
N LYS A 82 3.75 25.49 2.26
CA LYS A 82 2.47 25.03 1.70
C LYS A 82 1.79 23.97 2.57
N ILE A 83 0.46 24.08 2.63
CA ILE A 83 -0.41 22.98 3.05
C ILE A 83 -1.06 22.46 1.78
N VAL A 84 -0.84 21.18 1.47
CA VAL A 84 -1.37 20.52 0.28
C VAL A 84 -2.52 19.62 0.69
N VAL A 85 -3.67 19.77 0.04
CA VAL A 85 -4.84 18.90 0.25
C VAL A 85 -5.18 18.25 -1.08
N ILE A 86 -5.27 16.93 -1.10
CA ILE A 86 -5.63 16.14 -2.27
C ILE A 86 -6.86 15.32 -1.91
N ASP A 87 -7.99 15.59 -2.57
CA ASP A 87 -9.24 14.87 -2.39
C ASP A 87 -9.48 13.93 -3.58
N ASP A 88 -9.44 12.62 -3.30
CA ASP A 88 -9.66 11.50 -4.21
C ASP A 88 -9.02 11.64 -5.60
N PRO A 89 -7.69 11.57 -5.73
CA PRO A 89 -7.01 11.88 -6.99
C PRO A 89 -7.16 10.82 -8.09
N VAL A 90 -7.88 9.72 -7.82
CA VAL A 90 -7.96 8.52 -8.69
C VAL A 90 -9.38 8.16 -9.11
N SER A 91 -10.34 9.09 -9.02
CA SER A 91 -11.73 8.84 -9.41
C SER A 91 -11.87 8.57 -10.92
N SER A 92 -12.53 7.46 -11.27
CA SER A 92 -12.81 7.05 -12.66
C SER A 92 -11.55 6.83 -13.51
N MET A 93 -10.46 6.33 -12.91
CA MET A 93 -9.19 6.03 -13.57
C MET A 93 -8.92 4.52 -13.66
N ASP A 94 -8.20 4.10 -14.71
CA ASP A 94 -7.69 2.73 -14.82
C ASP A 94 -6.45 2.49 -13.93
N SER A 95 -6.01 1.22 -13.84
CA SER A 95 -4.88 0.81 -12.99
C SER A 95 -3.54 1.42 -13.40
N GLY A 96 -3.31 1.69 -14.69
CA GLY A 96 -2.08 2.29 -15.19
C GLY A 96 -1.99 3.76 -14.79
N VAL A 97 -3.08 4.51 -14.96
CA VAL A 97 -3.18 5.90 -14.51
C VAL A 97 -3.05 5.99 -12.98
N LEU A 98 -3.72 5.09 -12.25
CA LEU A 98 -3.63 5.03 -10.80
C LEU A 98 -2.18 4.88 -10.32
N PHE A 99 -1.39 4.01 -10.95
CA PHE A 99 0.02 3.83 -10.59
C PHE A 99 0.84 5.11 -10.77
N VAL A 100 0.63 5.84 -11.87
CA VAL A 100 1.31 7.11 -12.12
C VAL A 100 0.89 8.17 -11.11
N VAL A 101 -0.40 8.31 -10.83
CA VAL A 101 -0.91 9.23 -9.80
C VAL A 101 -0.31 8.90 -8.43
N SER A 102 -0.31 7.61 -8.03
CA SER A 102 0.30 7.14 -6.78
C SER A 102 1.78 7.51 -6.68
N SER A 103 2.53 7.32 -7.77
CA SER A 103 3.95 7.67 -7.84
C SER A 103 4.19 9.18 -7.67
N LEU A 104 3.35 10.01 -8.30
CA LEU A 104 3.44 11.47 -8.21
C LEU A 104 3.05 11.97 -6.82
N VAL A 105 1.99 11.42 -6.21
CA VAL A 105 1.59 11.76 -4.84
C VAL A 105 2.67 11.37 -3.83
N ARG A 106 3.29 10.19 -3.97
CA ARG A 106 4.43 9.78 -3.12
C ARG A 106 5.55 10.81 -3.12
N LYS A 107 5.89 11.41 -4.27
CA LYS A 107 6.91 12.48 -4.33
C LYS A 107 6.52 13.73 -3.54
N LEU A 108 5.25 14.12 -3.57
CA LEU A 108 4.76 15.26 -2.77
C LEU A 108 4.81 14.94 -1.26
N VAL A 109 4.50 13.71 -0.89
CA VAL A 109 4.61 13.24 0.49
C VAL A 109 6.07 13.21 0.95
N GLU A 110 6.99 12.70 0.12
CA GLU A 110 8.43 12.71 0.41
C GLU A 110 8.98 14.12 0.60
N ASP A 111 8.57 15.08 -0.24
CA ASP A 111 8.92 16.48 -0.07
C ASP A 111 8.48 17.04 1.30
N CYS A 112 7.27 16.70 1.72
CA CYS A 112 6.75 17.09 3.03
C CYS A 112 7.58 16.51 4.19
N PHE A 113 7.99 15.24 4.08
CA PHE A 113 8.81 14.58 5.10
C PHE A 113 10.22 15.18 5.23
N LEU A 114 10.76 15.74 4.15
CA LEU A 114 12.03 16.46 4.12
C LEU A 114 11.92 17.91 4.62
N ASP A 115 10.98 18.20 5.51
CA ASP A 115 10.65 19.55 6.01
C ASP A 115 10.46 20.56 4.87
N GLY A 116 9.70 20.15 3.85
CA GLY A 116 9.42 20.94 2.66
C GLY A 116 10.50 20.89 1.59
N GLY A 117 11.50 20.02 1.67
CA GLY A 117 12.33 19.60 0.53
C GLY A 117 12.57 20.65 -0.57
N GLN A 118 12.19 20.31 -1.81
CA GLN A 118 12.27 21.18 -2.99
C GLN A 118 11.02 22.04 -3.18
N PHE A 119 9.84 21.53 -2.80
CA PHE A 119 8.56 22.16 -3.12
C PHE A 119 8.01 22.99 -1.96
N ASN A 120 8.66 23.04 -0.81
CA ASN A 120 8.25 23.75 0.40
C ASN A 120 6.90 23.29 0.97
N ILE A 121 6.61 21.99 0.89
CA ILE A 121 5.39 21.40 1.48
C ILE A 121 5.61 21.21 2.97
N LYS A 122 4.85 21.91 3.80
CA LYS A 122 4.94 21.84 5.26
C LYS A 122 3.94 20.86 5.88
N GLN A 123 2.84 20.61 5.18
CA GLN A 123 1.83 19.63 5.57
C GLN A 123 1.10 19.11 4.35
N ILE A 124 0.73 17.83 4.36
CA ILE A 124 -0.05 17.22 3.30
C ILE A 124 -1.21 16.40 3.88
N PHE A 125 -2.40 16.59 3.32
CA PHE A 125 -3.60 15.81 3.61
C PHE A 125 -4.05 15.11 2.34
N ILE A 126 -4.26 13.80 2.42
CA ILE A 126 -4.70 12.99 1.29
C ILE A 126 -5.97 12.25 1.73
N LEU A 127 -7.04 12.47 0.99
CA LEU A 127 -8.33 11.82 1.20
C LEU A 127 -8.56 10.89 0.02
N THR A 128 -9.03 9.67 0.29
CA THR A 128 -9.38 8.72 -0.76
C THR A 128 -10.34 7.68 -0.20
N HIS A 129 -11.16 7.13 -1.09
CA HIS A 129 -11.96 5.95 -0.82
C HIS A 129 -11.36 4.69 -1.45
N ASN A 130 -10.26 4.81 -2.20
CA ASN A 130 -9.64 3.72 -2.94
C ASN A 130 -8.55 3.03 -2.08
N PRO A 131 -8.78 1.78 -1.60
CA PRO A 131 -7.85 1.10 -0.71
C PRO A 131 -6.51 0.74 -1.40
N TYR A 132 -6.54 0.50 -2.72
CA TYR A 132 -5.31 0.20 -3.47
C TYR A 132 -4.42 1.44 -3.57
N PHE A 133 -5.00 2.59 -3.94
CA PHE A 133 -4.28 3.87 -3.97
C PHE A 133 -3.73 4.24 -2.59
N HIS A 134 -4.55 4.10 -1.54
CA HIS A 134 -4.11 4.32 -0.15
C HIS A 134 -2.87 3.49 0.18
N LYS A 135 -2.92 2.16 -0.06
CA LYS A 135 -1.81 1.26 0.22
C LYS A 135 -0.55 1.61 -0.59
N GLU A 136 -0.70 1.98 -1.86
CA GLU A 136 0.43 2.38 -2.71
C GLU A 136 1.17 3.60 -2.17
N ILE A 137 0.45 4.58 -1.59
CA ILE A 137 1.07 5.78 -1.05
C ILE A 137 1.51 5.61 0.41
N SER A 138 0.89 4.72 1.19
CA SER A 138 1.14 4.56 2.63
C SER A 138 2.18 3.51 2.97
N HIS A 139 2.40 2.47 2.14
CA HIS A 139 3.17 1.27 2.49
C HIS A 139 4.58 1.55 3.07
N LYS A 140 5.34 2.47 2.47
CA LYS A 140 6.67 2.87 2.96
C LYS A 140 6.61 3.51 4.35
N TYR A 141 5.52 4.19 4.64
CA TYR A 141 5.26 4.90 5.89
C TYR A 141 4.53 4.03 6.94
N GLU A 142 4.13 2.81 6.59
CA GLU A 142 3.60 1.82 7.54
C GLU A 142 4.67 0.81 7.99
N THR A 143 5.76 0.70 7.24
CA THR A 143 6.74 -0.40 7.41
C THR A 143 8.13 0.05 7.84
N SER A 144 8.44 1.35 7.70
CA SER A 144 9.74 1.88 8.12
C SER A 144 9.81 2.06 9.63
N ARG A 145 11.00 1.80 10.18
CA ARG A 145 11.36 2.09 11.58
C ARG A 145 11.95 3.49 11.78
N ASP A 146 12.05 4.29 10.72
CA ASP A 146 12.60 5.64 10.79
C ASP A 146 11.65 6.60 11.51
N ASP A 147 12.18 7.42 12.42
CA ASP A 147 11.41 8.45 13.15
C ASP A 147 10.73 9.48 12.23
N ILE A 148 11.21 9.63 11.00
CA ILE A 148 10.57 10.46 9.96
C ILE A 148 9.16 9.92 9.64
N VAL A 149 8.97 8.61 9.70
CA VAL A 149 7.71 7.91 9.40
C VAL A 149 6.69 8.01 10.55
N LYS A 150 7.13 8.28 11.79
CA LYS A 150 6.22 8.61 12.91
C LYS A 150 5.47 9.94 12.72
N LYS A 151 5.73 10.70 11.65
CA LYS A 151 5.02 11.95 11.33
C LYS A 151 3.77 11.78 10.46
N SER A 152 3.42 10.56 10.02
CA SER A 152 2.14 10.32 9.35
C SER A 152 1.03 9.94 10.34
N SER A 153 -0.19 10.30 10.00
CA SER A 153 -1.38 9.87 10.73
C SER A 153 -2.50 9.43 9.78
N PHE A 154 -3.19 8.36 10.15
CA PHE A 154 -4.22 7.68 9.40
C PHE A 154 -5.56 7.81 10.13
N PHE A 155 -6.55 8.27 9.40
CA PHE A 155 -7.91 8.49 9.89
C PHE A 155 -8.90 7.75 9.00
N PHE A 156 -9.97 7.24 9.61
CA PHE A 156 -11.08 6.61 8.91
C PHE A 156 -12.36 7.39 9.17
N VAL A 157 -12.99 7.87 8.10
CA VAL A 157 -14.27 8.58 8.17
C VAL A 157 -15.39 7.58 7.92
N LYS A 158 -16.32 7.44 8.87
CA LYS A 158 -17.48 6.56 8.76
C LYS A 158 -18.75 7.33 9.08
N LYS A 159 -19.79 7.13 8.28
CA LYS A 159 -21.15 7.56 8.57
C LYS A 159 -21.89 6.45 9.33
N SER A 160 -22.47 6.76 10.48
CA SER A 160 -23.34 5.84 11.22
C SER A 160 -24.77 5.83 10.66
N ASP A 161 -25.57 4.87 11.10
CA ASP A 161 -26.94 4.65 10.62
C ASP A 161 -27.88 5.83 10.93
N ASP A 162 -27.55 6.62 11.95
CA ASP A 162 -28.20 7.89 12.30
C ASP A 162 -27.76 9.08 11.41
N ASN A 163 -27.04 8.80 10.33
CA ASN A 163 -26.49 9.79 9.38
C ASN A 163 -25.43 10.75 9.96
N VAL A 164 -24.81 10.41 11.09
CA VAL A 164 -23.72 11.21 11.67
C VAL A 164 -22.36 10.74 11.13
N SER A 165 -21.53 11.67 10.66
CA SER A 165 -20.15 11.37 10.25
C SER A 165 -19.22 11.43 11.46
N THR A 166 -18.41 10.37 11.64
CA THR A 166 -17.39 10.29 12.69
C THR A 166 -16.02 10.07 12.07
N VAL A 167 -14.99 10.68 12.67
CA VAL A 167 -13.58 10.45 12.31
C VAL A 167 -12.97 9.59 13.41
N ARG A 168 -12.38 8.46 13.03
CA ARG A 168 -11.70 7.56 13.96
C ARG A 168 -10.23 7.49 13.61
N ILE A 169 -9.39 7.54 14.63
CA ILE A 169 -7.99 7.14 14.52
C ILE A 169 -7.98 5.62 14.61
N ASN A 170 -7.26 4.97 13.70
CA ASN A 170 -7.09 3.53 13.75
C ASN A 170 -5.81 3.24 14.55
N GLU A 171 -5.99 2.59 15.70
CA GLU A 171 -4.98 2.42 16.74
C GLU A 171 -4.78 0.92 16.99
N MET A 172 -3.54 0.50 17.12
CA MET A 172 -3.16 -0.87 17.49
C MET A 172 -2.07 -0.81 18.55
N GLU A 173 -2.08 -1.74 19.51
CA GLU A 173 -1.00 -1.84 20.48
C GLU A 173 0.33 -2.10 19.76
N CYS A 174 1.35 -1.30 20.11
CA CYS A 174 2.71 -1.43 19.57
C CYS A 174 3.18 -2.89 19.70
N VAL A 175 3.58 -3.48 18.56
CA VAL A 175 4.17 -4.83 18.51
C VAL A 175 5.69 -4.79 18.77
N THR A 176 6.23 -3.59 18.95
CA THR A 176 7.62 -3.38 19.39
C THR A 176 7.59 -2.96 20.84
N ASN A 177 8.58 -3.37 21.62
CA ASN A 177 8.65 -3.32 23.09
C ASN A 177 8.51 -1.92 23.73
N GLU A 178 8.23 -0.88 22.94
CA GLU A 178 7.79 0.43 23.37
C GLU A 178 6.28 0.34 23.62
N SER A 179 5.89 0.11 24.87
CA SER A 179 4.48 0.16 25.30
C SER A 179 3.84 1.49 24.86
N GLY A 180 3.04 1.42 23.80
CA GLY A 180 2.44 2.57 23.14
C GLY A 180 1.30 2.14 22.23
N ILE A 181 0.42 3.09 21.91
CA ILE A 181 -0.63 2.92 20.90
C ILE A 181 -0.07 3.46 19.59
N GLU A 182 0.01 2.61 18.57
CA GLU A 182 0.49 2.97 17.23
C GLU A 182 -0.70 3.30 16.32
N ASN A 183 -0.61 4.42 15.61
CA ASN A 183 -1.57 4.74 14.58
C ASN A 183 -1.25 3.96 13.30
N VAL A 184 -2.15 3.05 12.92
CA VAL A 184 -1.97 2.12 11.82
C VAL A 184 -3.01 2.33 10.72
N SER A 185 -2.63 2.03 9.49
CA SER A 185 -3.53 2.14 8.34
C SER A 185 -4.81 1.31 8.51
N PRO A 186 -5.99 1.87 8.19
CA PRO A 186 -7.25 1.14 8.26
C PRO A 186 -7.42 0.13 7.12
N VAL A 187 -6.63 0.24 6.05
CA VAL A 187 -6.73 -0.63 4.88
C VAL A 187 -6.00 -1.94 5.16
N LYS A 188 -6.76 -3.02 5.29
CA LYS A 188 -6.26 -4.39 5.45
C LYS A 188 -6.48 -5.18 4.17
N ASN A 189 -5.49 -5.96 3.77
CA ASN A 189 -5.60 -6.91 2.65
C ASN A 189 -5.92 -8.33 3.17
N SER A 190 -6.14 -9.28 2.25
CA SER A 190 -6.50 -10.67 2.59
C SER A 190 -5.47 -11.38 3.47
N TYR A 191 -4.18 -11.06 3.33
CA TYR A 191 -3.14 -11.59 4.21
C TYR A 191 -3.24 -11.05 5.63
N ASP A 192 -3.56 -9.77 5.80
CA ASP A 192 -3.75 -9.16 7.12
C ASP A 192 -4.94 -9.81 7.86
N ALA A 193 -5.97 -10.21 7.11
CA ALA A 193 -7.13 -10.93 7.64
C ALA A 193 -6.74 -12.30 8.20
N LEU A 194 -5.87 -13.06 7.51
CA LEU A 194 -5.36 -14.35 8.01
C LEU A 194 -4.68 -14.19 9.38
N TRP A 195 -3.88 -13.14 9.56
CA TRP A 195 -3.23 -12.90 10.85
C TRP A 195 -4.19 -12.42 11.94
N CYS A 196 -5.29 -11.74 11.58
CA CYS A 196 -6.38 -11.49 12.52
C CYS A 196 -7.04 -12.79 12.95
N GLU A 197 -7.41 -13.65 12.01
CA GLU A 197 -7.98 -14.98 12.27
C GLU A 197 -7.04 -15.82 13.16
N TYR A 198 -5.72 -15.78 12.91
CA TYR A 198 -4.72 -16.49 13.71
C TYR A 198 -4.69 -16.03 15.17
N ARG A 199 -4.78 -14.71 15.41
CA ARG A 199 -4.79 -14.13 16.76
C ARG A 199 -6.08 -14.47 17.50
N ASP A 200 -7.21 -14.39 16.81
CA ASP A 200 -8.54 -14.55 17.37
C ASP A 200 -9.01 -16.02 17.47
N ALA A 201 -8.30 -16.96 16.84
CA ALA A 201 -8.65 -18.37 16.83
C ALA A 201 -8.73 -18.95 18.25
N ARG A 202 -9.90 -19.50 18.59
CA ARG A 202 -10.19 -20.13 19.90
C ARG A 202 -10.31 -21.64 19.84
N LEU A 203 -10.34 -22.21 18.64
CA LEU A 203 -10.41 -23.65 18.42
C LEU A 203 -9.13 -24.12 17.70
N PRO A 204 -8.53 -25.26 18.10
CA PRO A 204 -7.33 -25.79 17.44
C PRO A 204 -7.50 -25.99 15.93
N ALA A 205 -8.65 -26.50 15.48
CA ALA A 205 -8.92 -26.70 14.06
C ALA A 205 -8.89 -25.38 13.27
N THR A 206 -9.55 -24.34 13.78
CA THR A 206 -9.54 -23.02 13.16
C THR A 206 -8.13 -22.45 13.09
N LEU A 207 -7.36 -22.59 14.16
CA LEU A 207 -5.97 -22.12 14.20
C LEU A 207 -5.11 -22.83 13.16
N LEU A 208 -5.19 -24.17 13.10
CA LEU A 208 -4.43 -24.98 12.16
C LEU A 208 -4.78 -24.62 10.71
N SER A 209 -6.07 -24.51 10.37
CA SER A 209 -6.52 -24.07 9.03
C SER A 209 -5.93 -22.71 8.62
N VAL A 210 -5.92 -21.75 9.55
CA VAL A 210 -5.39 -20.41 9.27
C VAL A 210 -3.87 -20.44 9.14
N ILE A 211 -3.17 -21.19 10.01
CA ILE A 211 -1.72 -21.39 9.91
C ILE A 211 -1.36 -21.94 8.53
N GLN A 212 -2.07 -22.97 8.06
CA GLN A 212 -1.83 -23.59 6.75
C GLN A 212 -1.98 -22.57 5.61
N ARG A 213 -3.06 -21.79 5.60
CA ARG A 213 -3.28 -20.70 4.63
C ARG A 213 -2.19 -19.63 4.70
N ILE A 214 -1.68 -19.30 5.88
CA ILE A 214 -0.56 -18.36 6.03
C ILE A 214 0.73 -18.94 5.47
N VAL A 215 1.05 -20.21 5.78
CA VAL A 215 2.27 -20.87 5.27
C VAL A 215 2.23 -20.95 3.76
N GLU A 216 1.11 -21.40 3.18
CA GLU A 216 0.91 -21.52 1.74
C GLU A 216 1.11 -20.17 1.05
N TYR A 217 0.36 -19.16 1.48
CA TYR A 217 0.39 -17.85 0.84
C TYR A 217 1.74 -17.16 1.03
N TYR A 218 2.28 -17.16 2.25
CA TYR A 218 3.51 -16.41 2.54
C TYR A 218 4.75 -17.09 1.99
N PHE A 219 4.99 -18.36 2.36
CA PHE A 219 6.25 -19.01 1.99
C PHE A 219 6.24 -19.50 0.55
N LEU A 220 5.15 -20.12 0.08
CA LEU A 220 5.13 -20.69 -1.27
C LEU A 220 4.82 -19.64 -2.33
N GLN A 221 3.85 -18.75 -2.11
CA GLN A 221 3.46 -17.77 -3.13
C GLN A 221 4.31 -16.49 -3.06
N LEU A 222 4.38 -15.82 -1.90
CA LEU A 222 5.09 -14.53 -1.79
C LEU A 222 6.62 -14.65 -1.75
N CYS A 223 7.16 -15.56 -0.94
CA CYS A 223 8.61 -15.76 -0.84
C CYS A 223 9.15 -16.75 -1.88
N SER A 224 8.26 -17.47 -2.58
CA SER A 224 8.62 -18.43 -3.63
C SER A 224 9.58 -19.54 -3.16
N TYR A 225 9.46 -19.98 -1.91
CA TYR A 225 10.16 -21.17 -1.43
C TYR A 225 9.65 -22.41 -2.17
N SER A 226 10.55 -23.33 -2.51
CA SER A 226 10.14 -24.66 -2.93
C SER A 226 9.66 -25.46 -1.71
N ILE A 227 8.78 -26.42 -1.97
CA ILE A 227 8.25 -27.32 -0.94
C ILE A 227 9.39 -28.10 -0.26
N GLU A 228 10.37 -28.53 -1.04
CA GLU A 228 11.53 -29.29 -0.57
C GLU A 228 12.39 -28.45 0.37
N ASP A 229 12.72 -27.21 -0.01
CA ASP A 229 13.53 -26.30 0.81
C ASP A 229 12.82 -25.96 2.13
N LEU A 230 11.51 -25.68 2.06
CA LEU A 230 10.69 -25.43 3.23
C LEU A 230 10.75 -26.62 4.21
N ARG A 231 10.56 -27.84 3.70
CA ARG A 231 10.57 -29.06 4.52
C ARG A 231 11.93 -29.35 5.13
N GLU A 232 13.01 -29.24 4.34
CA GLU A 232 14.36 -29.52 4.80
C GLU A 232 14.77 -28.57 5.92
N ARG A 233 14.50 -27.27 5.77
CA ARG A 233 14.82 -26.26 6.80
C ARG A 233 14.03 -26.49 8.08
N VAL A 234 12.73 -26.72 7.97
CA VAL A 234 11.87 -26.98 9.14
C VAL A 234 12.34 -28.24 9.87
N LYS A 235 12.57 -29.34 9.14
CA LYS A 235 13.06 -30.60 9.71
C LYS A 235 14.44 -30.44 10.36
N THR A 236 15.35 -29.70 9.74
CA THR A 236 16.70 -29.46 10.28
C THR A 236 16.65 -28.62 11.55
N HIS A 237 15.77 -27.62 11.60
CA HIS A 237 15.66 -26.70 12.73
C HIS A 237 14.91 -27.30 13.93
N ILE A 238 13.84 -28.06 13.68
CA ILE A 238 12.99 -28.67 14.72
C ILE A 238 13.50 -30.08 15.11
N GLY A 239 14.35 -30.68 14.28
CA GLY A 239 14.86 -32.03 14.46
C GLY A 239 15.44 -32.27 15.85
N GLY A 240 15.04 -33.38 16.48
CA GLY A 240 15.42 -33.74 17.85
C GLY A 240 14.28 -33.64 18.88
N ASP A 241 13.16 -33.02 18.51
CA ASP A 241 11.91 -33.07 19.30
C ASP A 241 10.80 -33.74 18.48
N ASP A 242 10.59 -35.04 18.73
CA ASP A 242 9.60 -35.86 18.01
C ASP A 242 8.17 -35.29 18.12
N LYS A 243 7.84 -34.63 19.23
CA LYS A 243 6.50 -34.04 19.42
C LYS A 243 6.34 -32.82 18.53
N LYS A 244 7.32 -31.92 18.52
CA LYS A 244 7.29 -30.71 17.69
C LYS A 244 7.40 -31.05 16.20
N GLN A 245 8.18 -32.06 15.85
CA GLN A 245 8.26 -32.55 14.48
C GLN A 245 6.90 -33.04 13.97
N ARG A 246 6.14 -33.79 14.78
CA ARG A 246 4.78 -34.22 14.41
C ARG A 246 3.83 -33.05 14.18
N ILE A 247 3.86 -32.04 15.05
CA ILE A 247 3.05 -30.82 14.88
C ILE A 247 3.46 -30.08 13.60
N ALA A 248 4.76 -29.98 13.31
CA ALA A 248 5.26 -29.35 12.10
C ALA A 248 4.81 -30.11 10.83
N ASP A 249 4.86 -31.44 10.86
CA ASP A 249 4.37 -32.28 9.77
C ASP A 249 2.85 -32.13 9.58
N GLU A 250 2.08 -31.97 10.66
CA GLU A 250 0.63 -31.67 10.60
C GLU A 250 0.35 -30.28 10.01
N ILE A 251 1.09 -29.24 10.44
CA ILE A 251 1.01 -27.90 9.87
C ILE A 251 1.32 -27.93 8.38
N LEU A 252 2.36 -28.66 7.97
CA LEU A 252 2.76 -28.73 6.57
C LEU A 252 1.93 -29.76 5.78
N ARG A 253 0.95 -30.45 6.38
CA ARG A 253 0.22 -31.57 5.74
C ARG A 253 -0.45 -31.21 4.43
N PHE A 254 -1.00 -30.00 4.30
CA PHE A 254 -1.61 -29.52 3.06
C PHE A 254 -0.65 -29.48 1.87
N ILE A 255 0.67 -29.44 2.13
CA ILE A 255 1.72 -29.50 1.12
C ILE A 255 1.91 -30.93 0.58
N TYR A 256 1.45 -31.95 1.31
CA TYR A 256 1.68 -33.37 0.98
C TYR A 256 0.58 -33.99 0.12
N ASP A 257 -0.65 -33.44 0.14
CA ASP A 257 -1.75 -33.97 -0.66
C ASP A 257 -1.78 -33.27 -2.03
N GLU A 258 -1.09 -33.87 -3.02
CA GLU A 258 -1.14 -33.47 -4.44
C GLU A 258 -2.56 -33.53 -5.06
N LYS A 259 -3.54 -34.10 -4.33
CA LYS A 259 -4.94 -34.17 -4.76
C LYS A 259 -5.78 -33.09 -4.09
N PHE A 260 -5.66 -31.88 -4.60
CA PHE A 260 -6.65 -30.82 -4.39
C PHE A 260 -7.92 -31.16 -5.21
N ASP A 261 -8.63 -32.25 -4.84
CA ASP A 261 -9.96 -32.53 -5.38
C ASP A 261 -10.96 -31.62 -4.66
N ALA A 262 -11.64 -30.77 -5.42
CA ALA A 262 -12.32 -29.56 -4.97
C ALA A 262 -13.67 -29.81 -4.27
N GLY A 263 -13.78 -30.83 -3.41
CA GLY A 263 -15.05 -31.27 -2.80
C GLY A 263 -15.17 -31.01 -1.30
N ASP A 264 -14.35 -31.66 -0.48
CA ASP A 264 -14.66 -31.87 0.95
C ASP A 264 -13.72 -31.15 1.95
N GLY A 265 -12.73 -30.39 1.46
CA GLY A 265 -11.74 -29.73 2.32
C GLY A 265 -10.78 -30.71 3.00
N ILE A 266 -9.87 -30.19 3.84
CA ILE A 266 -8.89 -31.02 4.56
C ILE A 266 -9.59 -31.69 5.75
N ASN A 267 -9.70 -33.01 5.74
CA ASN A 267 -10.18 -33.80 6.86
C ASN A 267 -9.03 -34.03 7.86
N TYR A 268 -9.09 -33.38 9.03
CA TYR A 268 -8.15 -33.61 10.12
C TYR A 268 -8.81 -33.44 11.48
N ALA A 269 -8.35 -34.21 12.45
CA ALA A 269 -8.64 -34.02 13.87
C ALA A 269 -7.40 -33.38 14.49
N PRO A 270 -7.45 -32.11 14.93
CA PRO A 270 -6.30 -31.48 15.57
C PRO A 270 -6.01 -32.19 16.89
N ASP A 271 -4.83 -32.80 16.98
CA ASP A 271 -4.38 -33.60 18.14
C ASP A 271 -3.65 -32.75 19.20
N HIS A 272 -3.52 -31.44 18.95
CA HIS A 272 -2.72 -30.53 19.76
C HIS A 272 -3.51 -29.27 20.16
N ASP A 273 -3.05 -28.62 21.23
CA ASP A 273 -3.67 -27.40 21.72
C ASP A 273 -3.14 -26.15 21.01
N ILE A 274 -3.84 -25.03 21.20
CA ILE A 274 -3.48 -23.75 20.59
C ILE A 274 -2.04 -23.32 20.93
N PRO A 275 -1.57 -23.39 22.19
CA PRO A 275 -0.19 -23.05 22.52
C PRO A 275 0.84 -23.86 21.73
N ALA A 276 0.67 -25.18 21.61
CA ALA A 276 1.58 -26.04 20.87
C ALA A 276 1.65 -25.67 19.38
N TYR A 277 0.50 -25.42 18.72
CA TYR A 277 0.49 -24.96 17.33
C TYR A 277 1.15 -23.58 17.18
N LYS A 278 0.89 -22.64 18.08
CA LYS A 278 1.52 -21.31 18.02
C LYS A 278 3.04 -21.36 18.21
N GLU A 279 3.53 -22.23 19.10
CA GLU A 279 4.96 -22.45 19.33
C GLU A 279 5.66 -23.02 18.08
N VAL A 280 5.14 -24.11 17.52
CA VAL A 280 5.76 -24.74 16.35
C VAL A 280 5.65 -23.85 15.11
N PHE A 281 4.55 -23.11 14.97
CA PHE A 281 4.44 -22.12 13.90
C PHE A 281 5.47 -21.00 14.01
N GLU A 282 5.77 -20.52 15.22
CA GLU A 282 6.88 -19.58 15.45
C GLU A 282 8.23 -20.19 15.03
N MET A 283 8.50 -21.45 15.40
CA MET A 283 9.72 -22.16 15.01
C MET A 283 9.86 -22.34 13.49
N ILE A 284 8.75 -22.49 12.75
CA ILE A 284 8.79 -22.53 11.28
C ILE A 284 9.33 -21.20 10.71
N PHE A 285 8.89 -20.06 11.25
CA PHE A 285 9.44 -18.76 10.84
C PHE A 285 10.91 -18.60 11.24
N GLU A 286 11.33 -19.15 12.38
CA GLU A 286 12.74 -19.17 12.79
C GLU A 286 13.61 -19.99 11.83
N ALA A 287 13.16 -21.19 11.47
CA ALA A 287 13.83 -22.09 10.53
C ALA A 287 14.08 -21.42 9.16
N LEU A 288 13.18 -20.52 8.76
CA LEU A 288 13.23 -19.79 7.49
C LEU A 288 13.87 -18.40 7.63
N SER A 289 14.43 -18.06 8.80
CA SER A 289 15.03 -16.75 9.10
C SER A 289 14.06 -15.56 8.97
N GLN A 290 12.76 -15.80 9.18
CA GLN A 290 11.67 -14.82 9.09
C GLN A 290 11.03 -14.50 10.46
N LYS A 291 11.72 -14.75 11.58
CA LYS A 291 11.19 -14.50 12.94
C LYS A 291 10.67 -13.07 13.13
N SER A 292 11.33 -12.07 12.53
CA SER A 292 10.90 -10.66 12.60
C SER A 292 9.50 -10.44 12.02
N HIS A 293 9.16 -11.14 10.94
CA HIS A 293 7.83 -11.08 10.32
C HIS A 293 6.77 -11.74 11.21
N TYR A 294 7.06 -12.92 11.77
CA TYR A 294 6.14 -13.58 12.71
C TYR A 294 5.82 -12.68 13.90
N LEU A 295 6.83 -12.08 14.54
CA LEU A 295 6.63 -11.19 15.68
C LEU A 295 5.72 -10.01 15.30
N LYS A 296 6.04 -9.34 14.19
CA LYS A 296 5.24 -8.21 13.66
C LYS A 296 3.77 -8.59 13.45
N MET A 297 3.50 -9.73 12.83
CA MET A 297 2.14 -10.08 12.43
C MET A 297 1.33 -10.77 13.54
N SER A 298 1.99 -11.53 14.41
CA SER A 298 1.35 -12.23 15.54
C SER A 298 0.98 -11.28 16.69
N GLY A 299 1.55 -10.07 16.74
CA GLY A 299 1.34 -9.13 17.84
C GLY A 299 2.17 -9.47 19.09
N LYS A 300 3.14 -10.38 19.01
CA LYS A 300 4.07 -10.70 20.10
C LYS A 300 5.25 -9.71 20.08
N CYS A 301 5.41 -8.94 21.15
CA CYS A 301 6.63 -8.16 21.42
C CYS A 301 7.80 -9.09 21.83
N LYS A 302 9.04 -8.65 21.59
CA LYS A 302 10.26 -9.36 22.00
C LYS A 302 10.50 -9.30 23.49
#